data_AF-A0A0M3V2S2-F1
#
_entry.id   AF-A0A0M3V2S2-F1
#
_cell.length_a   1.000
_cell.length_b   1.000
_cell.length_c   1.000
_cell.angle_alpha   90.00
_cell.angle_beta   90.00
_cell.angle_gamma   90.00
#
_symmetry.space_group_name_H-M   'P 1'
#
loop_
_entity.id
_entity.type
_entity.pdbx_description
1 polymer ?
#
loop_
_entity_poly.entity_id
_entity_poly.type
_entity_poly.pdbx_seq_one_letter_code
_entity_poly.pdbx_strand_id
1 'polypeptide(L)' 'MKIGKKLWLLIIIKLIIMFGILKAFIFNETLNTKFQTDEEKSEFVIRNLIKE' A
#
# COMPACT_ATOMS: atom_id res chain seq x y z
N MET A 1 5.29 5.80 33.98
CA MET A 1 5.83 5.68 32.61
C MET A 1 5.58 4.30 31.97
N LYS A 2 4.33 3.79 31.95
CA LYS A 2 3.97 2.49 31.31
C LYS A 2 2.83 2.60 30.30
N ILE A 3 2.02 3.67 30.40
CA ILE A 3 0.89 3.94 29.50
C ILE A 3 1.35 4.28 28.07
N GLY A 4 2.40 5.10 27.91
CA GLY A 4 2.86 5.56 26.59
C GLY A 4 3.35 4.45 25.67
N LYS A 5 4.07 3.45 26.19
CA LYS A 5 4.57 2.31 25.40
C LYS A 5 3.43 1.43 24.88
N LYS A 6 2.39 1.18 25.70
CA LYS A 6 1.19 0.43 25.28
C LYS A 6 0.41 1.18 24.20
N LEU A 7 0.29 2.50 24.33
CA LEU A 7 -0.41 3.33 23.35
C LEU A 7 0.34 3.36 22.01
N TRP A 8 1.67 3.47 22.04
CA TRP A 8 2.49 3.44 20.84
C TRP A 8 2.44 2.09 20.11
N LEU A 9 2.39 0.98 20.86
CA LEU A 9 2.19 -0.35 20.28
C LEU A 9 0.85 -0.46 19.54
N LEU A 10 -0.24 0.08 20.11
CA LEU A 10 -1.55 0.12 19.44
C LEU A 10 -1.54 0.96 18.17
N ILE A 11 -0.82 2.10 18.18
CA ILE A 11 -0.67 2.95 17.00
C ILE A 11 0.08 2.21 15.89
N ILE A 12 1.18 1.51 16.19
CA ILE A 12 1.92 0.73 15.19
C ILE A 12 1.05 -0.38 14.60
N ILE A 13 0.31 -1.10 15.43
CA ILE A 13 -0.61 -2.15 14.95
C ILE A 13 -1.62 -1.55 13.99
N LYS A 14 -2.23 -0.40 14.34
CA LYS A 14 -3.14 0.33 13.44
C LYS A 14 -2.46 0.76 12.15
N LEU A 15 -1.22 1.25 12.20
CA LEU A 15 -0.47 1.66 11.01
C LEU A 15 -0.17 0.48 10.09
N ILE A 16 0.22 -0.67 10.64
CA ILE A 16 0.43 -1.91 9.86
C ILE A 16 -0.86 -2.35 9.19
N ILE A 17 -1.98 -2.36 9.92
CA ILE A 17 -3.29 -2.73 9.37
C ILE A 17 -3.71 -1.74 8.28
N MET A 18 -3.56 -0.44 8.51
CA MET A 18 -3.92 0.60 7.53
C MET A 18 -3.04 0.51 6.28
N PHE A 19 -1.74 0.26 6.44
CA PHE A 19 -0.82 0.02 5.32
C PHE A 19 -1.16 -1.27 4.57
N GLY A 20 -1.54 -2.34 5.27
CA GLY A 20 -1.98 -3.59 4.66
C GLY A 20 -3.26 -3.42 3.84
N ILE A 21 -4.25 -2.67 4.36
CA ILE A 21 -5.49 -2.34 3.66
C ILE A 21 -5.19 -1.49 2.42
N LEU A 22 -4.46 -0.37 2.56
CA LEU A 22 -4.07 0.46 1.43
C LEU A 22 -3.30 -0.36 0.38
N LYS A 23 -2.39 -1.24 0.81
CA LYS A 23 -1.68 -2.12 -0.12
C LYS A 23 -2.63 -3.08 -0.84
N ALA A 24 -3.55 -3.72 -0.12
CA ALA A 24 -4.50 -4.65 -0.72
C ALA A 24 -5.44 -3.94 -1.70
N PHE A 25 -6.06 -2.82 -1.32
CA PHE A 25 -6.98 -2.08 -2.18
C PHE A 25 -6.27 -1.37 -3.35
N ILE A 26 -5.20 -0.61 -3.09
CA ILE A 26 -4.52 0.16 -4.15
C ILE A 26 -3.81 -0.78 -5.14
N PHE A 27 -3.13 -1.83 -4.67
CA PHE A 27 -2.33 -2.69 -5.56
C PHE A 27 -3.15 -3.81 -6.21
N ASN A 28 -4.12 -4.44 -5.53
CA ASN A 28 -4.93 -5.47 -6.20
C ASN A 28 -5.95 -4.87 -7.15
N GLU A 29 -6.66 -3.78 -6.82
CA GLU A 29 -7.69 -3.23 -7.71
C GLU A 29 -7.09 -2.52 -8.94
N THR A 30 -5.85 -2.01 -8.85
CA THR A 30 -5.23 -1.24 -9.93
C THR A 30 -4.25 -2.06 -10.80
N LEU A 31 -3.41 -2.92 -10.20
CA LEU A 31 -2.26 -3.50 -10.90
C LEU A 31 -2.43 -4.97 -11.26
N ASN A 32 -3.01 -5.79 -10.38
CA ASN A 32 -3.11 -7.24 -10.64
C ASN A 32 -4.39 -7.66 -11.37
N THR A 33 -5.48 -6.89 -11.28
CA THR A 33 -6.74 -7.20 -11.97
C THR A 33 -6.81 -6.65 -13.39
N LYS A 34 -6.08 -5.58 -13.72
CA LYS A 34 -6.10 -4.95 -15.05
C LYS A 34 -4.99 -5.39 -16.01
N PHE A 35 -3.88 -5.92 -15.49
CA PHE A 35 -2.70 -6.23 -16.30
C PHE A 35 -2.28 -7.68 -16.10
N GLN A 36 -2.15 -8.41 -17.22
CA GLN A 36 -1.83 -9.84 -17.21
C GLN A 36 -0.33 -10.09 -17.12
N THR A 37 0.48 -9.19 -17.66
CA THR A 37 1.95 -9.29 -17.66
C THR A 37 2.59 -8.27 -16.73
N ASP A 38 3.73 -8.62 -16.15
CA ASP A 38 4.46 -7.71 -15.25
C ASP A 38 5.09 -6.52 -16.01
N GLU A 39 5.34 -6.68 -17.32
CA GLU A 39 5.83 -5.61 -18.20
C GLU A 39 4.78 -4.49 -18.35
N GLU A 40 3.52 -4.85 -18.61
CA GLU A 40 2.42 -3.88 -18.72
C GLU A 40 2.15 -3.13 -17.40
N LYS A 41 2.30 -3.83 -16.27
CA LYS A 41 2.21 -3.21 -14.93
C LYS A 41 3.31 -2.17 -14.73
N SER A 42 4.54 -2.53 -15.07
CA SER A 42 5.71 -1.65 -14.93
C SER A 42 5.55 -0.38 -15.78
N GLU A 43 5.17 -0.54 -17.05
CA GLU A 43 4.97 0.58 -17.97
C GLU A 43 3.84 1.51 -17.50
N PHE A 44 2.72 0.95 -17.02
CA PHE A 44 1.61 1.74 -16.47
C PHE A 44 2.04 2.55 -15.25
N VAL A 45 2.76 1.95 -14.30
CA VAL A 45 3.23 2.65 -13.09
C VAL A 45 4.20 3.77 -13.46
N ILE A 46 5.19 3.49 -14.31
CA ILE A 46 6.18 4.48 -14.78
C ILE A 46 5.47 5.65 -15.47
N ARG A 47 4.53 5.38 -16.36
CA ARG A 47 3.80 6.42 -17.08
C ARG A 47 2.92 7.29 -16.18
N ASN A 48 2.39 6.75 -15.07
CA ASN A 48 1.59 7.54 -14.11
C ASN A 48 2.45 8.29 -13.09
N LEU A 49 3.65 7.79 -12.75
CA LEU A 49 4.57 8.50 -11.85
C LEU A 49 5.31 9.67 -12.53
N ILE A 50 5.52 9.57 -13.84
CA ILE A 50 6.19 10.60 -14.66
C ILE A 50 5.18 11.63 -15.22
N LYS A 51 3.88 11.34 -15.15
CA LYS A 51 2.86 12.30 -15.57
C LYS A 51 2.77 13.41 -14.53
N GLU A 52 3.30 14.58 -14.86
CA GLU A 52 3.09 15.83 -14.11
C GLU A 52 1.60 16.16 -13.96
#